data_AF-A0ABD1AL27-F1
#
_entry.id   AF-A0ABD1AL27-F1
#
_cell.length_a   1.000
_cell.length_b   1.000
_cell.length_c   1.000
_cell.angle_alpha   90.00
_cell.angle_beta   90.00
_cell.angle_gamma   90.00
#
_symmetry.space_group_name_H-M   'P 1'
#
loop_
_entity.id
_entity.type
_entity.pdbx_description
1 polymer ?
#
loop_
_entity_poly.entity_id
_entity_poly.type
_entity_poly.pdbx_seq_one_letter_code
_entity_poly.pdbx_strand_id
1 'polypeptide(L)'
;MLNKSVLYRYYTDPSGTFWQCNTKAIGSGSEGADSSLQEQFNKDITLQEAETITVSILKQVMEEKVTPNNVDIAKVSPLHSPGG
;
A
#
# COMPACT_ATOMS: atom_id res chain seq x y z
N MET A 1 10.53 18.87 21.92
CA MET A 1 10.50 17.47 21.46
C MET A 1 9.60 17.43 20.24
N LEU A 2 10.16 17.35 19.03
CA LEU A 2 9.37 17.37 17.79
C LEU A 2 8.64 16.03 17.64
N ASN A 3 7.32 16.11 17.49
CA ASN A 3 6.43 14.98 17.29
C ASN A 3 6.79 14.32 15.95
N LYS A 4 7.59 13.25 15.95
CA LYS A 4 7.81 12.44 14.74
C LYS A 4 6.52 11.69 14.46
N SER A 5 5.74 12.15 13.48
CA SER A 5 4.60 11.40 12.96
C SER A 5 5.12 10.10 12.33
N VAL A 6 4.88 8.97 13.00
CA VAL A 6 5.17 7.63 12.47
C VAL A 6 3.89 7.08 11.86
N LEU A 7 3.98 6.55 10.65
CA LEU A 7 2.86 5.89 9.98
C LEU A 7 2.93 4.38 10.23
N TYR A 8 1.77 3.80 10.54
CA TYR A 8 1.60 2.38 10.76
C TYR A 8 0.51 1.84 9.83
N ARG A 9 0.70 0.60 9.35
CA ARG A 9 -0.38 -0.18 8.75
C ARG A 9 -0.58 -1.45 9.56
N TYR A 10 -1.85 -1.75 9.81
CA TYR A 10 -2.28 -2.98 10.46
C TYR A 10 -3.17 -3.76 9.50
N TYR A 11 -3.07 -5.08 9.58
CA TYR A 11 -4.04 -5.98 8.99
C TYR A 11 -4.82 -6.65 10.12
N THR A 12 -6.10 -6.91 9.88
CA THR A 12 -6.97 -7.67 10.77
C THR A 12 -7.76 -8.70 9.97
N ASP A 13 -8.06 -9.83 10.59
CA ASP A 13 -8.91 -10.86 10.01
C ASP A 13 -10.27 -10.97 10.75
N PRO A 14 -11.24 -11.74 10.22
CA PRO A 14 -12.56 -11.87 10.84
C PRO A 14 -12.58 -12.45 12.26
N SER A 15 -11.49 -13.08 12.73
CA SER A 15 -11.39 -13.57 14.11
C SER A 15 -11.14 -12.45 15.13
N GLY A 16 -10.82 -11.23 14.66
CA GLY A 16 -10.42 -10.10 15.50
C GLY A 16 -8.92 -10.07 15.80
N THR A 17 -8.15 -11.00 15.24
CA THR A 17 -6.69 -10.95 15.30
C THR A 17 -6.18 -9.81 14.42
N PHE A 18 -5.17 -9.07 14.88
CA PHE A 18 -4.52 -8.03 14.10
C PHE A 18 -3.01 -8.01 14.32
N TRP A 19 -2.27 -7.53 13.32
CA TRP A 19 -0.83 -7.37 13.40
C TRP A 19 -0.35 -6.22 12.50
N GLN A 20 0.80 -5.65 12.85
CA GLN A 20 1.45 -4.62 12.05
C GLN A 20 2.10 -5.24 10.81
N CYS A 21 2.00 -4.57 9.66
CA CYS A 21 2.58 -5.05 8.41
C CYS A 21 3.17 -3.93 7.54
N ASN A 22 4.16 -4.27 6.71
CA ASN A 22 4.81 -3.35 5.75
C ASN A 22 4.19 -3.35 4.36
N THR A 23 3.49 -4.43 4.00
CA THR A 23 2.58 -4.55 2.86
C THR A 23 1.45 -5.52 3.20
N LYS A 24 0.30 -5.37 2.54
CA LYS A 24 -0.79 -6.37 2.55
C LYS A 24 -1.78 -6.10 1.42
N ALA A 25 -2.19 -7.15 0.73
CA ALA A 25 -3.31 -7.20 -0.20
C ALA A 25 -4.45 -8.05 0.41
N ILE A 26 -5.69 -7.71 0.05
CA ILE A 26 -6.91 -8.38 0.50
C ILE A 26 -7.87 -8.54 -0.69
N GLY A 27 -8.77 -9.52 -0.64
CA GLY A 27 -9.74 -9.81 -1.71
C GLY A 27 -9.33 -11.00 -2.59
N SER A 28 -10.07 -11.23 -3.68
CA SER A 28 -9.91 -12.43 -4.52
C SER A 28 -8.55 -12.56 -5.20
N GLY A 29 -7.92 -11.44 -5.57
CA GLY A 29 -6.58 -11.41 -6.17
C GLY A 29 -5.42 -11.34 -5.17
N SER A 30 -5.67 -11.53 -3.87
CA SER A 30 -4.69 -11.19 -2.84
C SER A 30 -3.44 -12.07 -2.84
N GLU A 31 -3.54 -13.35 -3.22
CA GLU A 31 -2.39 -14.26 -3.19
C GLU A 31 -1.27 -13.80 -4.13
N GLY A 32 -1.59 -13.54 -5.40
CA GLY A 32 -0.62 -13.04 -6.37
C GLY A 32 -0.18 -11.59 -6.07
N ALA A 33 -1.09 -10.77 -5.56
CA ALA A 33 -0.79 -9.39 -5.17
C ALA A 33 0.14 -9.32 -3.94
N ASP A 34 -0.07 -10.15 -2.92
CA ASP A 34 0.78 -10.21 -1.73
C ASP A 34 2.20 -10.66 -2.10
N SER A 35 2.33 -11.69 -2.95
CA SER A 35 3.63 -12.13 -3.46
C SER A 35 4.37 -11.01 -4.20
N SER A 36 3.68 -10.34 -5.13
CA SER A 36 4.25 -9.21 -5.90
C SER A 36 4.63 -8.02 -5.01
N LEU A 37 3.83 -7.73 -3.98
CA LEU A 37 4.13 -6.70 -3.00
C LEU A 37 5.37 -7.05 -2.17
N GLN A 38 5.52 -8.31 -1.75
CA GLN A 38 6.67 -8.76 -0.96
C GLN A 38 7.97 -8.71 -1.77
N GLU A 39 7.92 -9.05 -3.06
CA GLU A 39 9.09 -9.01 -3.95
C GLU A 39 9.56 -7.58 -4.26
N GLN A 40 8.62 -6.65 -4.46
CA GLN A 40 8.93 -5.28 -4.89
C GLN A 40 9.13 -4.31 -3.72
N PHE A 41 8.61 -4.63 -2.53
CA PHE A 41 8.73 -3.77 -1.37
C PHE A 41 10.14 -3.78 -0.77
N ASN A 42 10.62 -2.59 -0.43
CA ASN A 42 11.78 -2.39 0.44
C ASN A 42 11.53 -1.18 1.34
N LYS A 43 12.32 -1.04 2.42
CA LYS A 43 12.10 0.01 3.43
C LYS A 43 12.39 1.43 2.95
N ASP A 44 13.14 1.56 1.87
CA ASP A 44 13.60 2.85 1.32
C ASP A 44 12.78 3.31 0.12
N ILE A 45 11.67 2.61 -0.18
CA ILE A 45 10.75 2.94 -1.27
C ILE A 45 10.15 4.34 -1.08
N THR A 46 10.18 5.14 -2.14
CA THR A 46 9.51 6.44 -2.18
C THR A 46 8.00 6.29 -2.34
N LEU A 47 7.24 7.33 -1.98
CA LEU A 47 5.78 7.32 -2.17
C LEU A 47 5.40 7.18 -3.66
N GLN A 48 6.18 7.76 -4.58
CA GLN A 48 5.93 7.67 -6.02
C GLN A 48 6.20 6.25 -6.57
N GLU A 49 7.26 5.58 -6.10
CA GLU A 49 7.52 4.18 -6.45
C GLU A 49 6.43 3.28 -5.88
N ALA A 50 5.96 3.53 -4.65
CA ALA A 50 4.86 2.78 -4.04
C ALA A 50 3.56 2.92 -4.84
N GLU A 51 3.22 4.13 -5.31
CA GLU A 51 2.07 4.37 -6.21
C GLU A 51 2.22 3.57 -7.52
N THR A 52 3.41 3.58 -8.12
CA THR A 52 3.69 2.87 -9.38
C THR A 52 3.57 1.35 -9.22
N ILE A 53 4.14 0.79 -8.14
CA ILE A 53 4.05 -0.63 -7.80
C ILE A 53 2.60 -1.03 -7.55
N THR A 54 1.86 -0.24 -6.77
CA THR A 54 0.44 -0.50 -6.47
C THR A 54 -0.39 -0.58 -7.76
N VAL A 55 -0.26 0.40 -8.66
CA VAL A 55 -0.98 0.40 -9.94
C VAL A 55 -0.57 -0.77 -10.84
N SER A 56 0.71 -1.14 -10.84
CA SER A 56 1.22 -2.26 -11.64
C SER A 56 0.67 -3.59 -11.15
N ILE A 57 0.60 -3.79 -9.83
CA ILE A 57 0.01 -4.99 -9.23
C ILE A 57 -1.49 -5.05 -9.51
N LEU A 58 -2.22 -3.94 -9.37
CA LEU A 58 -3.65 -3.89 -9.74
C LEU A 58 -3.89 -4.31 -11.19
N LYS A 59 -3.05 -3.84 -12.13
CA LYS A 59 -3.12 -4.25 -13.55
C LYS A 59 -2.88 -5.73 -13.78
N GLN A 60 -2.13 -6.41 -12.90
CA GLN A 60 -1.85 -7.84 -13.01
C GLN A 60 -2.99 -8.69 -12.47
N VAL A 61 -3.66 -8.25 -11.40
CA VAL A 61 -4.64 -9.08 -10.66
C VAL A 61 -6.10 -8.73 -10.94
N MET A 62 -6.37 -7.58 -11.55
CA MET A 62 -7.72 -7.23 -11.99
C MET A 62 -8.07 -7.92 -13.30
N GLU A 63 -9.28 -8.49 -13.38
CA GLU A 63 -9.81 -9.07 -14.61
C GLU A 63 -10.04 -8.00 -15.68
N GLU A 64 -10.58 -6.85 -15.28
CA GLU A 64 -10.75 -5.69 -16.15
C GLU A 64 -9.47 -4.86 -16.23
N LYS A 65 -9.28 -4.20 -17.39
CA LYS A 65 -8.21 -3.24 -17.55
C LYS A 65 -8.38 -2.09 -16.54
N VAL A 66 -7.31 -1.78 -15.81
CA VAL A 66 -7.26 -0.61 -14.92
C VAL A 66 -7.44 0.68 -15.71
N THR A 67 -8.37 1.50 -15.27
CA THR A 67 -8.67 2.85 -15.77
C THR A 67 -8.82 3.81 -14.58
N PRO A 68 -8.75 5.13 -14.80
CA PRO A 68 -8.99 6.10 -13.73
C PRO A 68 -10.41 6.05 -13.10
N ASN A 69 -11.35 5.29 -13.67
CA ASN A 69 -12.75 5.25 -13.22
C ASN A 69 -13.13 3.95 -12.51
N ASN A 70 -12.23 2.94 -12.46
CA ASN A 70 -12.50 1.65 -11.82
C ASN A 70 -11.50 1.28 -10.72
N VAL A 71 -10.63 2.23 -10.33
CA VAL A 71 -9.74 2.10 -9.16
C VAL A 71 -9.66 3.43 -8.42
N ASP A 72 -9.62 3.35 -7.09
CA ASP A 72 -9.33 4.48 -6.22
C ASP A 72 -7.99 4.27 -5.52
N ILE A 73 -7.21 5.34 -5.40
CA ILE A 73 -5.91 5.32 -4.71
C ILE A 73 -5.88 6.45 -3.69
N ALA A 74 -5.57 6.10 -2.43
CA ALA A 74 -5.37 7.05 -1.35
C ALA A 74 -3.94 6.99 -0.84
N LYS A 75 -3.38 8.15 -0.52
CA LYS A 75 -2.05 8.30 0.06
C LYS A 75 -2.13 9.01 1.39
N VAL A 76 -1.42 8.48 2.38
CA VAL A 76 -1.21 9.11 3.69
C VAL A 76 0.28 9.39 3.82
N SER A 77 0.62 10.66 4.06
CA SER A 77 1.99 11.09 4.36
C SER A 77 1.95 11.98 5.61
N PRO A 78 3.06 12.08 6.37
CA PRO A 78 3.19 13.14 7.35
C PRO A 78 2.94 14.50 6.69
N LEU A 79 2.37 15.46 7.44
CA LEU A 79 2.27 16.82 6.96
C LEU A 79 3.66 17.32 6.59
N HIS A 80 3.86 17.60 5.31
CA HIS A 80 5.01 18.34 4.84
C HIS A 80 4.92 19.74 5.45
N SER A 81 5.83 20.07 6.37
CA SER A 81 6.03 21.47 6.76
C SER A 81 6.88 22.09 5.65
N PRO A 82 6.36 23.02 4.84
CA PRO A 82 7.20 23.74 3.89
C PRO A 82 8.09 24.69 4.70
N GLY A 83 9.35 24.33 4.89
CA GLY A 83 10.31 25.19 5.59
C GLY A 83 11.47 24.42 6.21
N GLY A 84 12.57 24.32 5.45
CA GLY A 84 13.92 23.96 5.89
C GLY A 84 14.90 24.48 4.87
#